data_AF-D4IH00-F1
#
_entry.id   AF-D4IH00-F1
#
_cell.length_a   1.000
_cell.length_b   1.000
_cell.length_c   1.000
_cell.angle_alpha   90.00
_cell.angle_beta   90.00
_cell.angle_gamma   90.00
#
_symmetry.space_group_name_H-M   'P 1'
#
loop_
_entity.id
_entity.type
_entity.pdbx_description
1 polymer ?
#
loop_
_entity_poly.entity_id
_entity_poly.type
_entity_poly.pdbx_seq_one_letter_code
_entity_poly.pdbx_strand_id
1 'polypeptide(L)'
;ATNKTCPDDVIQYSLDQLQGLPVTFSPASSEDDVIRVSTDLNIKFSIKKACDHSSVWKIQKSSNSEVQWFVTTGGEEGNPGVHTLTNWFKIEKAGILGYKLVFCPEDICHCGVLCRDIGIYFENNRGRILSLSDKLSPFVVPV
;
A
#
# COMPACT_ATOMS: atom_id res chain seq x y z
N ALA A 1 -9.54 -28.04 10.23
CA ALA A 1 -8.63 -27.24 9.41
C ALA A 1 -9.23 -25.85 9.23
N THR A 2 -8.73 -24.84 9.94
CA THR A 2 -9.09 -23.46 9.64
C THR A 2 -8.41 -23.10 8.33
N ASN A 3 -9.19 -22.89 7.27
CA ASN A 3 -8.72 -22.24 6.04
C ASN A 3 -8.17 -20.87 6.45
N LYS A 4 -6.87 -20.78 6.76
CA LYS A 4 -6.17 -19.50 6.85
C LYS A 4 -6.06 -19.00 5.42
N THR A 5 -7.07 -18.27 4.98
CA THR A 5 -7.00 -17.46 3.76
C THR A 5 -5.96 -16.38 4.00
N CYS A 6 -4.73 -16.66 3.60
CA CYS A 6 -3.62 -15.73 3.57
C CYS A 6 -3.74 -14.87 2.31
N PRO A 7 -4.50 -13.77 2.39
CA PRO A 7 -3.89 -12.45 2.23
C PRO A 7 -4.18 -11.58 3.45
N ASP A 8 -3.12 -11.14 4.13
CA ASP A 8 -3.25 -10.09 5.15
C ASP A 8 -3.43 -8.76 4.39
N ASP A 9 -4.68 -8.35 4.23
CA ASP A 9 -5.01 -7.00 3.80
C ASP A 9 -4.42 -5.99 4.78
N VAL A 10 -3.95 -4.87 4.25
CA VAL A 10 -3.43 -3.79 5.06
C VAL A 10 -4.62 -3.01 5.62
N ILE A 11 -4.74 -3.01 6.95
CA ILE A 11 -5.82 -2.35 7.66
C ILE A 11 -5.32 -1.19 8.51
N GLN A 12 -6.21 -0.25 8.79
CA GLN A 12 -6.01 0.80 9.77
C GLN A 12 -6.81 0.47 11.03
N TYR A 13 -6.17 0.53 12.20
CA TYR A 13 -6.87 0.32 13.46
C TYR A 13 -7.85 1.47 13.73
N SER A 14 -9.03 1.15 14.25
CA SER A 14 -10.05 2.17 14.56
C SER A 14 -9.71 3.05 15.76
N LEU A 15 -8.72 2.65 16.58
CA LEU A 15 -8.29 3.36 17.78
C LEU A 15 -6.92 3.99 17.55
N ASP A 16 -6.82 5.31 17.66
CA ASP A 16 -5.58 6.07 17.42
C ASP A 16 -4.46 5.73 18.42
N GLN A 17 -4.80 5.13 19.56
CA GLN A 17 -3.84 4.65 20.56
C GLN A 17 -3.05 3.42 20.07
N LEU A 18 -3.57 2.69 19.09
CA LEU A 18 -2.93 1.52 18.51
C LEU A 18 -2.03 1.96 17.34
N GLN A 19 -0.72 2.01 17.59
CA GLN A 19 0.28 2.46 16.61
C GLN A 19 0.46 1.54 15.39
N GLY A 20 -0.17 0.36 15.39
CA GLY A 20 -0.03 -0.57 14.28
C GLY A 20 1.26 -1.39 14.37
N LEU A 21 1.64 -1.93 13.21
CA LEU A 21 2.89 -2.67 13.02
C LEU A 21 3.89 -1.77 12.31
N PRO A 22 5.19 -1.83 12.67
CA PRO A 22 6.21 -1.03 12.02
C PRO A 22 6.36 -1.41 10.55
N VAL A 23 6.63 -0.41 9.71
CA VAL A 23 6.94 -0.58 8.29
C VAL A 23 8.29 0.03 7.94
N THR A 24 8.90 -0.50 6.89
CA THR A 24 10.10 0.06 6.25
C THR A 24 9.78 0.43 4.80
N PHE A 25 10.46 1.47 4.32
CA PHE A 25 10.37 1.97 2.95
C PHE A 25 11.67 1.70 2.22
N SER A 26 11.58 1.21 0.99
CA SER A 26 12.73 0.95 0.12
C SER A 26 12.50 1.66 -1.22
N PRO A 27 13.33 2.66 -1.59
CA PRO A 27 13.17 3.36 -2.86
C PRO A 27 13.50 2.47 -4.06
N ALA A 28 12.85 2.73 -5.20
CA ALA A 28 13.13 2.02 -6.45
C ALA A 28 14.57 2.25 -6.95
N SER A 29 15.11 3.45 -6.71
CA SER A 29 16.51 3.78 -6.94
C SER A 29 17.34 3.35 -5.73
N SER A 30 18.34 2.49 -5.96
CA SER A 30 19.25 2.03 -4.90
C SER A 30 20.26 3.07 -4.43
N GLU A 31 20.33 4.23 -5.10
CA GLU A 31 21.26 5.32 -4.75
C GLU A 31 20.69 6.30 -3.72
N ASP A 32 19.39 6.17 -3.40
CA ASP A 32 18.72 7.05 -2.45
C ASP A 32 18.87 6.54 -1.01
N ASP A 33 19.64 7.26 -0.20
CA ASP A 33 19.78 7.05 1.24
C ASP A 33 18.65 7.71 2.07
N VAL A 34 17.83 8.51 1.40
CA VAL A 34 16.72 9.29 1.99
C VAL A 34 15.41 8.95 1.29
N ILE A 35 14.36 8.67 2.07
CA ILE A 35 13.01 8.52 1.55
C ILE A 35 12.44 9.88 1.19
N ARG A 36 12.22 10.12 -0.11
CA ARG A 36 11.67 11.37 -0.64
C ARG A 36 10.20 11.22 -1.00
N VAL A 37 9.49 12.33 -0.99
CA VAL A 37 8.14 12.39 -1.57
C VAL A 37 8.22 12.20 -3.08
N SER A 38 7.14 11.70 -3.69
CA SER A 38 7.03 11.47 -5.14
C SER A 38 8.01 10.46 -5.75
N THR A 39 8.75 9.72 -4.91
CA THR A 39 9.58 8.58 -5.32
C THR A 39 8.80 7.29 -5.16
N ASP A 40 8.94 6.36 -6.12
CA ASP A 40 8.39 5.01 -6.00
C ASP A 40 9.12 4.20 -4.93
N LEU A 41 8.34 3.61 -4.02
CA LEU A 41 8.80 2.89 -2.85
C LEU A 41 8.11 1.52 -2.77
N ASN A 42 8.85 0.51 -2.33
CA ASN A 42 8.22 -0.64 -1.68
C ASN A 42 7.97 -0.32 -0.21
N ILE A 43 6.83 -0.77 0.30
CA ILE A 43 6.46 -0.70 1.72
C ILE A 43 6.37 -2.13 2.24
N LYS A 44 6.98 -2.42 3.39
CA LYS A 44 6.88 -3.76 4.01
C LYS A 44 6.76 -3.68 5.52
N PHE A 45 6.00 -4.60 6.11
CA PHE A 45 5.99 -4.75 7.56
C PHE A 45 7.31 -5.37 8.06
N SER A 46 7.85 -4.80 9.14
CA SER A 46 9.14 -5.19 9.74
C SER A 46 9.01 -6.28 10.82
N ILE A 47 7.93 -7.07 10.79
CA ILE A 47 7.66 -8.13 11.76
C ILE A 47 7.79 -9.53 11.13
N LYS A 48 7.92 -10.56 11.98
CA LYS A 48 7.83 -11.95 11.53
C LYS A 48 6.47 -12.18 10.88
N LYS A 49 6.49 -12.80 9.71
CA LYS A 49 5.31 -13.00 8.87
C LYS A 49 4.31 -13.92 9.59
N ALA A 50 3.03 -13.53 9.59
CA ALA A 50 1.95 -14.39 10.06
C ALA A 50 1.59 -15.49 9.04
N CYS A 51 1.85 -15.20 7.76
CA CYS A 51 1.68 -16.10 6.62
C CYS A 51 3.02 -16.37 5.92
N ASP A 52 3.14 -17.46 5.17
CA ASP A 52 4.41 -17.86 4.53
C ASP A 52 4.83 -16.98 3.32
N HIS A 53 3.99 -16.00 2.94
CA HIS A 53 4.27 -15.07 1.84
C HIS A 53 4.97 -13.78 2.30
N SER A 54 5.43 -12.95 1.35
CA SER A 54 6.15 -11.70 1.61
C SER A 54 5.33 -10.68 2.43
N SER A 55 5.97 -9.90 3.30
CA SER A 55 5.31 -8.78 4.01
C SER A 55 5.29 -7.47 3.20
N VAL A 56 5.82 -7.50 1.98
CA VAL A 56 5.80 -6.38 1.04
C VAL A 56 4.37 -6.13 0.58
N TRP A 57 3.99 -4.86 0.57
CA TRP A 57 2.68 -4.41 0.15
C TRP A 57 2.54 -4.53 -1.37
N LYS A 58 1.32 -4.81 -1.81
CA LYS A 58 0.93 -4.79 -3.22
C LYS A 58 -0.52 -4.37 -3.39
N ILE A 59 -0.86 -3.92 -4.58
CA ILE A 59 -2.23 -3.74 -5.02
C ILE A 59 -2.81 -5.06 -5.53
N GLN A 60 -3.98 -5.42 -5.02
CA GLN A 60 -4.75 -6.58 -5.48
C GLN A 60 -6.18 -6.19 -5.80
N LYS A 61 -6.66 -6.59 -6.99
CA LYS A 61 -8.06 -6.40 -7.39
C LYS A 61 -8.98 -7.25 -6.50
N SER A 62 -10.06 -6.65 -6.01
CA SER A 62 -11.08 -7.37 -5.26
C SER A 62 -11.78 -8.40 -6.15
N SER A 63 -12.05 -9.60 -5.62
CA SER A 63 -12.89 -10.60 -6.30
C SER A 63 -14.37 -10.21 -6.30
N ASN A 64 -14.79 -9.37 -5.36
CA ASN A 64 -16.19 -9.07 -5.07
C ASN A 64 -16.65 -7.74 -5.67
N SER A 65 -15.74 -7.00 -6.33
CA SER A 65 -16.02 -5.72 -6.97
C SER A 65 -15.08 -5.53 -8.14
N GLU A 66 -15.62 -5.14 -9.29
CA GLU A 66 -14.81 -4.86 -10.47
C GLU A 66 -13.96 -3.60 -10.32
N VAL A 67 -14.32 -2.72 -9.38
CA VAL A 67 -13.76 -1.36 -9.26
C VAL A 67 -12.92 -1.19 -7.99
N GLN A 68 -13.05 -2.09 -7.01
CA GLN A 68 -12.32 -1.97 -5.75
C GLN A 68 -10.99 -2.72 -5.81
N TRP A 69 -9.91 -2.07 -5.41
CA TRP A 69 -8.60 -2.71 -5.26
C TRP A 69 -8.05 -2.44 -3.87
N PHE A 70 -7.55 -3.48 -3.22
CA PHE A 70 -7.05 -3.43 -1.86
C PHE A 70 -5.54 -3.37 -1.84
N VAL A 71 -5.01 -2.73 -0.81
CA VAL A 71 -3.61 -2.86 -0.43
C VAL A 71 -3.51 -4.13 0.43
N THR A 72 -2.67 -5.06 0.01
CA THR A 72 -2.48 -6.36 0.67
C THR A 72 -1.00 -6.69 0.76
N THR A 73 -0.66 -7.79 1.42
CA THR A 73 0.71 -8.31 1.50
C THR A 73 0.98 -9.38 0.44
N GLY A 74 2.24 -9.80 0.31
CA GLY A 74 2.66 -10.81 -0.67
C GLY A 74 3.14 -10.22 -1.98
N GLY A 75 3.63 -8.98 -1.97
CA GLY A 75 4.39 -8.37 -3.06
C GLY A 75 5.86 -8.81 -3.09
N GLU A 76 6.59 -8.27 -4.05
CA GLU A 76 8.02 -8.49 -4.25
C GLU A 76 8.76 -7.17 -4.04
N GLU A 77 9.89 -7.22 -3.31
CA GLU A 77 10.75 -6.06 -3.06
C GLU A 77 11.79 -5.94 -4.17
N GLY A 78 11.99 -4.73 -4.68
CA GLY A 78 12.92 -4.44 -5.77
C GLY A 78 12.38 -4.82 -7.15
N ASN A 79 13.31 -5.04 -8.09
CA ASN A 79 13.03 -5.39 -9.48
C ASN A 79 12.03 -4.42 -10.15
N PRO A 80 12.31 -3.10 -10.17
CA PRO A 80 11.40 -2.12 -10.75
C PRO A 80 11.13 -2.43 -12.22
N GLY A 81 9.86 -2.67 -12.53
CA GLY A 81 9.40 -2.94 -13.89
C GLY A 81 7.96 -3.44 -13.92
N VAL A 82 7.50 -3.80 -15.12
CA VAL A 82 6.11 -4.20 -15.38
C VAL A 82 5.63 -5.38 -14.53
N HIS A 83 6.54 -6.29 -14.13
CA HIS A 83 6.20 -7.47 -13.33
C HIS A 83 5.97 -7.17 -11.85
N THR A 84 6.55 -6.09 -11.32
CA THR A 84 6.41 -5.65 -9.92
C THR A 84 5.56 -4.40 -9.80
N LEU A 85 4.89 -3.98 -10.88
CA LEU A 85 4.19 -2.70 -10.99
C LEU A 85 3.23 -2.41 -9.84
N THR A 86 2.54 -3.44 -9.35
CA THR A 86 1.56 -3.33 -8.26
C THR A 86 2.19 -3.21 -6.87
N ASN A 87 3.51 -3.30 -6.74
CA ASN A 87 4.24 -3.26 -5.46
C ASN A 87 4.82 -1.88 -5.13
N TRP A 88 4.59 -0.89 -6.01
CA TRP A 88 5.19 0.45 -5.93
C TRP A 88 4.17 1.49 -5.47
N PHE A 89 4.57 2.23 -4.44
CA PHE A 89 3.77 3.24 -3.78
C PHE A 89 4.57 4.53 -3.66
N LYS A 90 3.88 5.67 -3.58
CA LYS A 90 4.49 6.98 -3.34
C LYS A 90 3.96 7.56 -2.05
N ILE A 91 4.81 8.34 -1.37
CA ILE A 91 4.39 9.23 -0.29
C ILE A 91 4.27 10.63 -0.89
N GLU A 92 3.11 11.26 -0.69
CA GLU A 92 2.83 12.60 -1.18
C GLU A 92 2.44 13.52 -0.03
N LYS A 93 2.70 14.83 -0.18
CA LYS A 93 2.22 15.82 0.79
C LYS A 93 0.70 15.92 0.74
N ALA A 94 0.08 15.91 1.92
CA ALA A 94 -1.36 16.15 2.10
C ALA A 94 -1.58 17.53 2.73
N GLY A 95 -1.36 18.58 1.93
CA GLY A 95 -1.40 19.97 2.40
C GLY A 95 -0.32 20.24 3.45
N ILE A 96 -0.69 20.99 4.50
CA ILE A 96 0.19 21.30 5.65
C ILE A 96 0.07 20.29 6.79
N LEU A 97 -0.89 19.36 6.71
CA LEU A 97 -1.33 18.54 7.84
C LEU A 97 -0.59 17.21 7.96
N GLY A 98 0.06 16.75 6.88
CA GLY A 98 0.60 15.40 6.85
C GLY A 98 0.98 14.92 5.47
N TYR A 99 1.02 13.61 5.35
CA TYR A 99 1.31 12.89 4.13
C TYR A 99 0.14 11.96 3.76
N LYS A 100 0.08 11.55 2.51
CA LYS A 100 -0.82 10.52 2.01
C LYS A 100 -0.03 9.48 1.23
N LEU A 101 -0.58 8.28 1.16
CA LEU A 101 -0.06 7.21 0.31
C LEU A 101 -0.77 7.25 -1.06
N VAL A 102 -0.01 7.01 -2.11
CA VAL A 102 -0.47 7.04 -3.50
C VAL A 102 0.01 5.79 -4.22
N PHE A 103 -0.84 5.22 -5.06
CA PHE A 103 -0.43 4.24 -6.06
C PHE A 103 -0.39 4.96 -7.41
N CYS A 104 0.82 5.21 -7.94
CA CYS A 104 1.02 5.85 -9.25
C CYS A 104 2.43 5.52 -9.78
N PRO A 105 2.65 4.28 -10.24
CA PRO A 105 3.97 3.79 -10.63
C PRO A 105 4.37 4.21 -12.06
N GLU A 106 4.17 5.49 -12.40
CA GLU A 106 4.46 6.04 -13.74
C GLU A 106 5.95 6.05 -14.06
N ASP A 107 6.82 6.21 -13.05
CA ASP A 107 8.28 6.21 -13.23
C ASP A 107 8.83 4.77 -13.33
N ILE A 108 8.08 3.78 -12.85
CA ILE A 108 8.37 2.36 -13.04
C ILE A 108 8.00 1.92 -14.46
N CYS A 109 6.88 2.42 -14.98
CA CYS A 109 6.40 2.09 -16.33
C CYS A 109 5.63 3.26 -16.96
N HIS A 110 6.16 3.79 -18.06
CA HIS A 110 5.48 4.78 -18.90
C HIS A 110 4.40 4.16 -19.81
N CYS A 111 3.55 3.29 -19.25
CA CYS A 111 2.56 2.50 -19.99
C CYS A 111 1.10 2.88 -19.71
N GLY A 112 0.84 4.07 -19.16
CA GLY A 112 -0.51 4.53 -18.84
C GLY A 112 -1.09 3.80 -17.63
N VAL A 113 -0.44 3.95 -16.48
CA VAL A 113 -0.80 3.26 -15.24
C VAL A 113 -1.92 3.99 -14.48
N LEU A 114 -2.59 3.26 -13.58
CA LEU A 114 -3.59 3.85 -12.70
C LEU A 114 -2.91 4.68 -11.62
N CYS A 115 -3.22 5.97 -11.55
CA CYS A 115 -2.75 6.88 -10.50
C CYS A 115 -3.88 7.28 -9.57
N ARG A 116 -3.81 6.83 -8.31
CA ARG A 116 -4.86 7.05 -7.30
C ARG A 116 -4.29 7.19 -5.90
N ASP A 117 -4.94 8.06 -5.12
CA ASP A 117 -4.70 8.14 -3.68
C ASP A 117 -5.24 6.89 -2.98
N ILE A 118 -4.55 6.47 -1.92
CA ILE A 118 -4.98 5.39 -1.05
C ILE A 118 -5.85 5.96 0.06
N GLY A 119 -7.07 5.42 0.19
CA GLY A 119 -8.04 5.77 1.20
C GLY A 119 -8.42 4.57 2.08
N ILE A 120 -9.41 4.79 2.94
CA ILE A 120 -9.99 3.75 3.79
C ILE A 120 -11.31 3.27 3.20
N TYR A 121 -11.38 1.98 2.86
CA TYR A 121 -12.61 1.29 2.51
C TYR A 121 -13.18 0.58 3.76
N PHE A 122 -14.45 0.81 4.03
CA PHE A 122 -15.17 0.16 5.13
C PHE A 122 -15.91 -1.06 4.60
N GLU A 123 -15.45 -2.25 5.00
CA GLU A 123 -16.13 -3.51 4.68
C GLU A 123 -16.73 -4.07 5.97
N ASN A 124 -18.06 -4.25 5.99
CA ASN A 124 -18.87 -4.56 7.18
C ASN A 124 -18.32 -5.67 8.10
N ASN A 125 -17.52 -6.61 7.56
CA ASN A 125 -16.93 -7.73 8.31
C ASN A 125 -15.39 -7.78 8.30
N ARG A 126 -14.70 -6.90 7.57
CA ARG A 126 -13.22 -6.91 7.44
C ARG A 126 -12.55 -5.65 7.95
N GLY A 127 -13.34 -4.66 8.35
CA GLY A 127 -12.87 -3.45 9.02
C GLY A 127 -12.47 -2.34 8.05
N ARG A 128 -11.46 -1.57 8.44
CA ARG A 128 -10.95 -0.38 7.74
C ARG A 128 -9.76 -0.77 6.89
N ILE A 129 -10.01 -1.16 5.64
CA ILE A 129 -8.98 -1.67 4.72
C ILE A 129 -8.43 -0.53 3.88
N LEU A 130 -7.11 -0.48 3.70
CA LEU A 130 -6.48 0.45 2.77
C LEU A 130 -6.79 0.05 1.33
N SER A 131 -7.21 1.02 0.52
CA SER A 131 -7.75 0.73 -0.80
C SER A 131 -7.68 1.92 -1.75
N LEU A 132 -7.72 1.66 -3.05
CA LEU A 132 -7.86 2.67 -4.10
C LEU A 132 -9.20 2.54 -4.83
N SER A 133 -9.85 3.69 -5.05
CA SER A 133 -11.08 3.84 -5.84
C SER A 133 -11.33 5.34 -6.08
N ASP A 134 -11.93 5.69 -7.21
CA ASP A 134 -12.27 7.08 -7.58
C ASP A 134 -13.16 7.79 -6.55
N LYS A 135 -13.85 7.01 -5.71
CA LYS A 135 -14.79 7.51 -4.71
C LYS A 135 -14.18 7.68 -3.32
N LEU A 136 -12.93 7.24 -3.13
CA LEU A 136 -12.28 7.31 -1.82
C LEU A 136 -11.54 8.63 -1.68
N SER A 137 -11.74 9.28 -0.54
CA SER A 137 -10.89 10.39 -0.13
C SER A 137 -9.54 9.86 0.37
N PRO A 138 -8.44 10.61 0.21
CA PRO A 138 -7.12 10.19 0.65
C PRO A 138 -7.09 9.98 2.16
N PHE A 139 -6.45 8.91 2.62
CA PHE A 139 -6.13 8.73 4.02
C PHE A 139 -4.89 9.57 4.35
N VAL A 140 -5.05 10.55 5.23
CA VAL A 140 -3.97 11.45 5.66
C VAL A 140 -3.34 10.91 6.93
N VAL A 141 -2.03 10.72 6.88
CA VAL A 141 -1.18 10.39 8.03
C VAL A 141 -0.56 11.70 8.55
N PRO A 142 -0.86 12.12 9.79
CA PRO A 142 -0.34 13.38 10.33
C PRO A 142 1.17 13.34 10.56
N VAL A 143 1.80 14.53 10.55
CA VAL A 143 3.22 14.72 10.95
C VAL A 143 3.38 14.68 12.46
#